data_AF-A0A937X8M4-F1
#
_entry.id   AF-A0A937X8M4-F1
#
_cell.length_a   1.000
_cell.length_b   1.000
_cell.length_c   1.000
_cell.angle_alpha   90.00
_cell.angle_beta   90.00
_cell.angle_gamma   90.00
#
_symmetry.space_group_name_H-M   'P 1'
#
loop_
_entity.id
_entity.type
_entity.pdbx_description
1 polymer ?
#
loop_
_entity_poly.entity_id
_entity_poly.type
_entity_poly.pdbx_seq_one_letter_code
_entity_poly.pdbx_strand_id
1 'polypeptide(L)'
;MGEALAVALAQEAKLAHPELSVLMAAHRLGVSATVHAALGAEIIHQHPAANGGAIGDTSHRDFRRLAASIEGLDGGGVVLNVGSAVIMPEVFLKALTVARNTGAGKPQGFVTCDLDMQRHYRPRVNVVQRPTLDSGKGYEITGHHEIMVPLLAWAIVERLG
;
A
#
# COMPACT_ATOMS: atom_id res chain seq x y z
N MET A 1 -5.81 2.45 -11.33
CA MET A 1 -4.57 2.86 -12.00
C MET A 1 -3.56 1.73 -12.02
N GLY A 2 -3.23 1.12 -10.87
CA GLY A 2 -2.23 0.03 -10.77
C GLY A 2 -2.51 -1.16 -11.69
N GLU A 3 -3.72 -1.73 -11.64
CA GLU A 3 -4.12 -2.82 -12.55
C GLU A 3 -4.05 -2.41 -14.02
N ALA A 4 -4.56 -1.22 -14.37
CA ALA A 4 -4.54 -0.72 -15.75
C ALA A 4 -3.11 -0.53 -16.26
N LEU A 5 -2.20 -0.05 -15.41
CA LEU A 5 -0.78 0.10 -15.74
C LEU A 5 -0.12 -1.27 -15.92
N ALA A 6 -0.43 -2.26 -15.07
CA ALA A 6 0.12 -3.61 -15.22
C ALA A 6 -0.37 -4.29 -16.52
N VAL A 7 -1.63 -4.12 -16.89
CA VAL A 7 -2.19 -4.61 -18.17
C VAL A 7 -1.52 -3.92 -19.35
N ALA A 8 -1.35 -2.58 -19.29
CA ALA A 8 -0.67 -1.83 -20.35
C ALA A 8 0.79 -2.29 -20.52
N LEU A 9 1.52 -2.51 -19.41
CA LEU A 9 2.87 -3.05 -19.44
C LEU A 9 2.92 -4.46 -20.03
N ALA A 10 1.96 -5.33 -19.69
CA ALA A 10 1.90 -6.69 -20.22
C ALA A 10 1.67 -6.75 -21.75
N GLN A 11 1.15 -5.68 -22.35
CA GLN A 11 0.94 -5.55 -23.80
C GLN A 11 2.16 -4.96 -24.53
N GLU A 12 3.13 -4.41 -23.80
CA GLU A 12 4.32 -3.80 -24.38
C GLU A 12 5.36 -4.86 -24.75
N ALA A 13 5.70 -4.94 -26.04
CA ALA A 13 6.59 -5.97 -26.57
C ALA A 13 8.07 -5.71 -26.25
N LYS A 14 8.44 -4.47 -25.92
CA LYS A 14 9.84 -4.05 -25.73
C LYS A 14 10.11 -3.46 -24.34
N LEU A 15 9.73 -4.18 -23.29
CA LEU A 15 10.11 -3.82 -21.93
C LEU A 15 11.55 -4.24 -21.62
N ALA A 16 12.31 -3.33 -21.01
CA ALA A 16 13.57 -3.69 -20.37
C ALA A 16 13.26 -4.34 -19.01
N HIS A 17 13.73 -5.57 -18.82
CA HIS A 17 13.64 -6.32 -17.56
C HIS A 17 12.22 -6.45 -16.95
N PRO A 18 11.22 -6.95 -17.70
CA PRO A 18 9.86 -7.13 -17.18
C PRO A 18 9.78 -8.03 -15.94
N GLU A 19 10.75 -8.92 -15.76
CA GLU A 19 10.89 -9.80 -14.59
C GLU A 19 11.14 -9.06 -13.28
N LEU A 20 11.67 -7.83 -13.33
CA LEU A 20 11.95 -6.99 -12.15
C LEU A 20 10.77 -6.09 -11.75
N SER A 21 9.71 -6.03 -12.56
CA SER A 21 8.57 -5.15 -12.32
C SER A 21 7.63 -5.71 -11.24
N VAL A 22 7.50 -4.98 -10.13
CA VAL A 22 6.56 -5.31 -9.04
C VAL A 22 5.11 -5.33 -9.53
N LEU A 23 4.72 -4.40 -10.41
CA LEU A 23 3.35 -4.34 -10.95
C LEU A 23 3.04 -5.54 -11.85
N MET A 24 3.99 -5.94 -12.69
CA MET A 24 3.80 -7.12 -13.55
C MET A 24 3.84 -8.42 -12.74
N ALA A 25 4.67 -8.49 -11.69
CA ALA A 25 4.67 -9.61 -10.77
C ALA A 25 3.34 -9.73 -10.03
N ALA A 26 2.80 -8.62 -9.51
CA ALA A 26 1.49 -8.58 -8.86
C ALA A 26 0.39 -9.05 -9.82
N HIS A 27 0.38 -8.55 -11.06
CA HIS A 27 -0.59 -8.96 -12.08
C HIS A 27 -0.51 -10.46 -12.40
N ARG A 28 0.69 -11.00 -12.63
CA ARG A 28 0.91 -12.43 -12.87
C ARG A 28 0.45 -13.32 -11.71
N LEU A 29 0.62 -12.85 -10.48
CA LEU A 29 0.27 -13.60 -9.27
C LEU A 29 -1.19 -13.37 -8.83
N GLY A 30 -1.97 -12.57 -9.55
CA GLY A 30 -3.34 -12.22 -9.16
C GLY A 30 -3.40 -11.38 -7.88
N VAL A 31 -2.32 -10.70 -7.52
CA VAL A 31 -2.25 -9.81 -6.35
C VAL A 31 -2.69 -8.42 -6.75
N SER A 32 -3.65 -7.86 -6.02
CA SER A 32 -4.15 -6.50 -6.25
C SER A 32 -3.05 -5.46 -6.04
N ALA A 33 -2.82 -4.63 -7.05
CA ALA A 33 -1.93 -3.48 -6.98
C ALA A 33 -2.70 -2.18 -7.23
N THR A 34 -2.54 -1.21 -6.33
CA THR A 34 -3.19 0.09 -6.38
C THR A 34 -2.15 1.21 -6.47
N VAL A 35 -2.48 2.27 -7.19
CA VAL A 35 -1.66 3.49 -7.27
C VAL A 35 -2.54 4.68 -6.87
N HIS A 36 -2.03 5.48 -5.93
CA HIS A 36 -2.73 6.62 -5.35
C HIS A 36 -1.97 7.90 -5.71
N ALA A 37 -2.39 8.54 -6.80
CA ALA A 37 -1.70 9.72 -7.30
C ALA A 37 -1.74 10.88 -6.31
N ALA A 38 -0.60 11.51 -6.11
CA ALA A 38 -0.43 12.70 -5.29
C ALA A 38 -0.22 13.93 -6.19
N LEU A 39 -1.32 14.61 -6.53
CA LEU A 39 -1.28 15.85 -7.29
C LEU A 39 -0.40 16.89 -6.56
N GLY A 40 0.59 17.43 -7.29
CA GLY A 40 1.58 18.36 -6.76
C GLY A 40 2.86 17.72 -6.19
N ALA A 41 2.86 16.41 -5.90
CA ALA A 41 4.06 15.67 -5.50
C ALA A 41 4.73 14.95 -6.68
N GLU A 42 3.94 14.55 -7.67
CA GLU A 42 4.42 13.83 -8.85
C GLU A 42 4.67 14.77 -10.03
N ILE A 43 5.89 14.74 -10.57
CA ILE A 43 6.32 15.63 -11.67
C ILE A 43 5.56 15.37 -12.98
N ILE A 44 5.14 14.13 -13.21
CA ILE A 44 4.43 13.70 -14.43
C ILE A 44 3.12 14.48 -14.65
N HIS A 45 2.47 14.98 -13.60
CA HIS A 45 1.23 15.74 -13.71
C HIS A 45 1.38 17.10 -14.42
N GLN A 46 2.60 17.56 -14.65
CA GLN A 46 2.87 18.80 -15.40
C GLN A 46 2.89 18.60 -16.92
N HIS A 47 2.89 17.35 -17.38
CA HIS A 47 2.94 17.05 -18.81
C HIS A 47 1.65 17.51 -19.52
N PRO A 48 1.71 18.09 -20.74
CA PRO A 48 0.51 18.59 -21.44
C PRO A 48 -0.57 17.52 -21.69
N ALA A 49 -0.17 16.25 -21.77
CA ALA A 49 -1.09 15.12 -21.93
C ALA A 49 -1.71 14.61 -20.62
N ALA A 50 -1.35 15.20 -19.46
CA ALA A 50 -1.92 14.81 -18.18
C ALA A 50 -3.43 15.10 -18.15
N ASN A 51 -4.23 14.07 -17.91
CA ASN A 51 -5.69 14.19 -17.84
C ASN A 51 -6.15 14.06 -16.39
N GLY A 52 -6.52 15.18 -15.77
CA GLY A 52 -6.97 15.23 -14.37
C GLY A 52 -8.18 14.35 -14.08
N GLY A 53 -9.12 14.23 -15.02
CA GLY A 53 -10.28 13.35 -14.89
C GLY A 53 -9.88 11.88 -14.85
N ALA A 54 -8.96 11.46 -15.72
CA ALA A 54 -8.43 10.10 -15.73
C ALA A 54 -7.62 9.78 -14.47
N ILE A 55 -6.77 10.71 -14.01
CA ILE A 55 -5.99 10.56 -12.77
C ILE A 55 -6.93 10.39 -11.58
N GLY A 56 -7.95 11.24 -11.47
CA GLY A 56 -8.94 11.20 -10.40
C GLY A 56 -9.75 9.90 -10.39
N ASP A 57 -10.35 9.52 -11.53
CA ASP A 57 -11.16 8.30 -11.65
C ASP A 57 -10.33 7.05 -11.32
N THR A 58 -9.14 6.94 -11.92
CA THR A 58 -8.31 5.75 -11.74
C THR A 58 -7.70 5.65 -10.34
N SER A 59 -7.38 6.76 -9.68
CA SER A 59 -6.95 6.78 -8.27
C SER A 59 -8.09 6.43 -7.32
N HIS A 60 -9.30 6.94 -7.59
CA HIS A 60 -10.47 6.67 -6.76
C HIS A 60 -10.93 5.21 -6.86
N ARG A 61 -10.88 4.62 -8.06
CA ARG A 61 -11.11 3.17 -8.24
C ARG A 61 -10.12 2.32 -7.45
N ASP A 62 -8.85 2.71 -7.47
CA ASP A 62 -7.81 2.03 -6.70
C ASP A 62 -8.00 2.18 -5.19
N PHE A 63 -8.41 3.36 -4.72
CA PHE A 63 -8.83 3.54 -3.32
C PHE A 63 -9.94 2.57 -2.91
N ARG A 64 -10.97 2.40 -3.75
CA ARG A 64 -12.06 1.44 -3.47
C ARG A 64 -11.58 -0.01 -3.44
N ARG A 65 -10.67 -0.40 -4.36
CA ARG A 65 -10.05 -1.73 -4.35
C ARG A 65 -9.24 -1.96 -3.08
N LEU A 66 -8.45 -0.98 -2.64
CA LEU A 66 -7.71 -1.05 -1.39
C LEU A 66 -8.67 -1.22 -0.21
N ALA A 67 -9.71 -0.39 -0.11
CA ALA A 67 -10.71 -0.47 0.95
C ALA A 67 -11.38 -1.85 1.03
N ALA A 68 -11.71 -2.47 -0.11
CA ALA A 68 -12.23 -3.83 -0.15
C ALA A 68 -11.20 -4.87 0.32
N SER A 69 -9.93 -4.73 -0.07
CA SER A 69 -8.87 -5.67 0.35
C SER A 69 -8.57 -5.62 1.85
N ILE A 70 -8.79 -4.47 2.51
CA ILE A 70 -8.56 -4.28 3.95
C ILE A 70 -9.45 -5.17 4.81
N GLU A 71 -10.61 -5.62 4.32
CA GLU A 71 -11.47 -6.57 5.03
C GLU A 71 -10.73 -7.87 5.37
N GLY A 72 -9.79 -8.30 4.52
CA GLY A 72 -8.94 -9.48 4.73
C GLY A 72 -7.95 -9.36 5.89
N LEU A 73 -7.86 -8.21 6.55
CA LEU A 73 -7.04 -8.04 7.75
C LEU A 73 -7.70 -8.64 9.00
N ASP A 74 -9.02 -8.81 9.02
CA ASP A 74 -9.77 -9.22 10.21
C ASP A 74 -9.23 -10.55 10.77
N GLY A 75 -8.97 -10.58 12.08
CA GLY A 75 -8.55 -11.81 12.76
C GLY A 75 -7.09 -12.22 12.57
N GLY A 76 -6.20 -11.30 12.14
CA GLY A 76 -4.76 -11.52 12.23
C GLY A 76 -3.95 -11.15 10.98
N GLY A 77 -4.52 -10.44 10.01
CA GLY A 77 -3.77 -9.93 8.87
C GLY A 77 -2.72 -8.89 9.26
N VAL A 78 -1.87 -8.52 8.29
CA VAL A 78 -0.74 -7.62 8.52
C VAL A 78 -0.76 -6.48 7.50
N VAL A 79 -0.53 -5.26 7.98
CA VAL A 79 -0.29 -4.08 7.15
C VAL A 79 1.12 -3.56 7.40
N LEU A 80 1.85 -3.32 6.32
CA LEU A 80 3.17 -2.72 6.35
C LEU A 80 3.11 -1.36 5.65
N ASN A 81 3.47 -0.29 6.37
CA ASN A 81 3.79 1.00 5.77
C ASN A 81 5.29 1.06 5.55
N VAL A 82 5.74 1.05 4.28
CA VAL A 82 7.17 1.03 3.93
C VAL A 82 7.54 2.35 3.27
N GLY A 83 8.31 3.18 3.97
CA GLY A 83 8.90 4.40 3.43
C GLY A 83 7.92 5.49 2.98
N SER A 84 6.74 5.56 3.61
CA SER A 84 5.75 6.59 3.31
C SER A 84 5.39 7.41 4.54
N ALA A 85 5.83 8.67 4.56
CA ALA A 85 5.54 9.59 5.64
C ALA A 85 4.13 10.21 5.57
N VAL A 86 3.48 10.23 4.39
CA VAL A 86 2.24 10.97 4.17
C VAL A 86 1.20 10.18 3.39
N ILE A 87 1.47 9.81 2.13
CA ILE A 87 0.43 9.30 1.22
C ILE A 87 -0.19 8.00 1.75
N MET A 88 0.60 6.98 2.07
CA MET A 88 0.06 5.72 2.57
C MET A 88 -0.58 5.83 3.95
N PRO A 89 0.00 6.54 4.95
CA PRO A 89 -0.67 6.76 6.22
C PRO A 89 -2.06 7.38 6.09
N GLU A 90 -2.23 8.34 5.18
CA GLU A 90 -3.54 8.96 4.96
C GLU A 90 -4.48 8.01 4.20
N VAL A 91 -4.04 7.45 3.07
CA VAL A 91 -4.84 6.54 2.25
C VAL A 91 -5.32 5.33 3.06
N PHE A 92 -4.42 4.68 3.79
CA PHE A 92 -4.73 3.51 4.63
C PHE A 92 -5.78 3.85 5.69
N LEU A 93 -5.61 4.94 6.43
CA LEU A 93 -6.55 5.31 7.48
C LEU A 93 -7.97 5.53 6.93
N LYS A 94 -8.10 6.13 5.75
CA LYS A 94 -9.41 6.36 5.11
C LYS A 94 -10.00 5.06 4.60
N ALA A 95 -9.19 4.21 3.98
CA ALA A 95 -9.63 2.92 3.49
C ALA A 95 -10.07 1.99 4.64
N LEU A 96 -9.35 2.00 5.77
CA LEU A 96 -9.73 1.29 7.00
C LEU A 96 -11.03 1.84 7.60
N THR A 97 -11.22 3.16 7.58
CA THR A 97 -12.47 3.77 8.04
C THR A 97 -13.65 3.31 7.19
N VAL A 98 -13.49 3.26 5.86
CA VAL A 98 -14.51 2.73 4.95
C VAL A 98 -14.82 1.26 5.28
N ALA A 99 -13.79 0.41 5.36
CA ALA A 99 -13.96 -1.02 5.65
C ALA A 99 -14.69 -1.26 6.99
N ARG A 100 -14.32 -0.51 8.06
CA ARG A 100 -15.01 -0.61 9.37
C ARG A 100 -16.45 -0.16 9.33
N ASN A 101 -16.75 0.89 8.58
CA ASN A 101 -18.12 1.37 8.46
C ASN A 101 -19.00 0.41 7.66
N THR A 102 -18.46 -0.27 6.65
CA THR A 102 -19.20 -1.26 5.85
C THR A 102 -19.20 -2.66 6.48
N GLY A 103 -18.20 -2.99 7.30
CA GLY A 103 -17.96 -4.30 7.88
C GLY A 103 -18.36 -4.44 9.35
N ALA A 104 -19.30 -3.63 9.85
CA ALA A 104 -19.77 -3.67 11.24
C ALA A 104 -18.63 -3.57 12.29
N GLY A 105 -17.67 -2.67 12.05
CA GLY A 105 -16.52 -2.43 12.93
C GLY A 105 -15.30 -3.32 12.64
N LYS A 106 -15.34 -4.17 11.61
CA LYS A 106 -14.20 -4.99 11.14
C LYS A 106 -13.43 -4.28 10.02
N PRO A 107 -12.11 -4.48 9.85
CA PRO A 107 -11.27 -5.47 10.53
C PRO A 107 -10.82 -5.04 11.93
N GLN A 108 -10.62 -6.05 12.79
CA GLN A 108 -10.03 -5.97 14.13
C GLN A 108 -8.95 -7.04 14.32
N GLY A 109 -8.14 -6.92 15.37
CA GLY A 109 -7.19 -7.96 15.75
C GLY A 109 -6.05 -8.18 14.76
N PHE A 110 -5.70 -7.16 13.97
CA PHE A 110 -4.63 -7.22 12.96
C PHE A 110 -3.34 -6.54 13.43
N VAL A 111 -2.26 -6.82 12.72
CA VAL A 111 -0.95 -6.22 12.98
C VAL A 111 -0.70 -5.06 12.02
N THR A 112 -0.19 -3.96 12.53
CA THR A 112 0.36 -2.87 11.71
C THR A 112 1.83 -2.69 12.01
N CYS A 113 2.62 -2.35 11.01
CA CYS A 113 4.01 -1.97 11.19
C CYS A 113 4.37 -0.79 10.30
N ASP A 114 4.98 0.22 10.89
CA ASP A 114 5.67 1.29 10.18
C ASP A 114 7.16 0.96 10.04
N LEU A 115 7.64 0.94 8.81
CA LEU A 115 9.01 0.65 8.38
C LEU A 115 9.55 1.88 7.65
N ASP A 116 10.21 2.76 8.37
CA ASP A 116 10.78 4.00 7.82
C ASP A 116 12.18 4.27 8.37
N MET A 117 12.97 5.05 7.65
CA MET A 117 14.32 5.45 8.07
C MET A 117 14.26 6.48 9.21
N GLN A 118 13.14 7.19 9.32
CA GLN A 118 12.91 8.23 10.32
C GLN A 118 11.53 8.05 10.96
N ARG A 119 11.42 8.47 12.22
CA ARG A 119 10.13 8.44 12.91
C ARG A 119 9.33 9.69 12.56
N HIS A 120 8.18 9.48 11.97
CA HIS A 120 7.25 10.54 11.60
C HIS A 120 5.98 10.46 12.45
N TYR A 121 5.41 11.62 12.79
CA TYR A 121 4.20 11.63 13.61
C TYR A 121 3.00 10.98 12.89
N ARG A 122 2.88 11.14 11.56
CA ARG A 122 1.73 10.64 10.80
C ARG A 122 1.70 9.12 10.72
N PRO A 123 2.75 8.40 10.29
CA PRO A 123 2.74 6.94 10.33
C PRO A 123 2.52 6.41 11.75
N ARG A 124 3.21 6.97 12.75
CA ARG A 124 3.02 6.59 14.16
C ARG A 124 1.56 6.69 14.59
N VAL A 125 0.86 7.77 14.25
CA VAL A 125 -0.54 7.96 14.67
C VAL A 125 -1.52 7.21 13.77
N ASN A 126 -1.38 7.32 12.45
CA ASN A 126 -2.38 6.87 11.48
C ASN A 126 -2.20 5.42 11.01
N VAL A 127 -1.02 4.82 11.21
CA VAL A 127 -0.75 3.41 10.89
C VAL A 127 -0.59 2.59 12.17
N VAL A 128 0.19 3.07 13.13
CA VAL A 128 0.58 2.27 14.30
C VAL A 128 -0.45 2.38 15.43
N GLN A 129 -0.84 3.59 15.82
CA GLN A 129 -1.64 3.78 17.05
C GLN A 129 -3.16 3.69 16.84
N ARG A 130 -3.73 4.54 15.98
CA ARG A 130 -5.19 4.59 15.78
C ARG A 130 -5.78 3.29 15.23
N PRO A 131 -5.15 2.62 14.26
CA PRO A 131 -5.71 1.40 13.69
C PRO A 131 -5.84 0.26 14.71
N THR A 132 -4.93 0.18 15.68
CA THR A 132 -4.86 -0.93 16.65
C THR A 132 -5.25 -0.52 18.07
N LEU A 133 -5.89 0.64 18.25
CA LEU A 133 -6.20 1.20 19.57
C LEU A 133 -7.10 0.26 20.39
N ASP A 134 -8.14 -0.27 19.77
CA ASP A 134 -9.12 -1.15 20.43
C ASP A 134 -8.70 -2.63 20.37
N SER A 135 -8.01 -3.03 19.30
CA SER A 135 -7.63 -4.42 19.03
C SER A 135 -6.52 -4.50 17.99
N GLY A 136 -5.57 -5.43 18.18
CA GLY A 136 -4.42 -5.62 17.29
C GLY A 136 -3.09 -5.25 17.93
N LYS A 137 -2.03 -5.16 17.11
CA LYS A 137 -0.68 -4.76 17.57
C LYS A 137 -0.03 -3.85 16.55
N GLY A 138 0.46 -2.69 17.00
CA GLY A 138 1.22 -1.75 16.19
C GLY A 138 2.71 -1.83 16.51
N TYR A 139 3.55 -1.87 15.47
CA TYR A 139 5.01 -1.83 15.56
C TYR A 139 5.57 -0.63 14.80
N GLU A 140 6.69 -0.08 15.30
CA GLU A 140 7.46 0.95 14.60
C GLU A 140 8.91 0.47 14.56
N ILE A 141 9.42 0.23 13.36
CA ILE A 141 10.77 -0.29 13.14
C ILE A 141 11.52 0.73 12.29
N THR A 142 12.51 1.37 12.91
CA THR A 142 13.28 2.44 12.28
C THR A 142 14.60 1.90 11.74
N GLY A 143 14.84 2.07 10.45
CA GLY A 143 16.08 1.64 9.80
C GLY A 143 16.07 1.86 8.29
N HIS A 144 17.25 1.76 7.70
CA HIS A 144 17.44 1.87 6.25
C HIS A 144 16.73 0.75 5.48
N HIS A 145 15.93 1.11 4.47
CA HIS A 145 15.11 0.14 3.73
C HIS A 145 15.93 -0.90 2.98
N GLU A 146 17.11 -0.54 2.49
CA GLU A 146 18.04 -1.45 1.83
C GLU A 146 18.55 -2.57 2.76
N ILE A 147 18.41 -2.41 4.08
CA ILE A 147 18.71 -3.43 5.08
C ILE A 147 17.41 -4.07 5.57
N MET A 148 16.44 -3.25 5.99
CA MET A 148 15.23 -3.71 6.67
C MET A 148 14.32 -4.56 5.78
N VAL A 149 14.14 -4.19 4.51
CA VAL A 149 13.24 -4.91 3.60
C VAL A 149 13.80 -6.29 3.26
N PRO A 150 15.09 -6.46 2.86
CA PRO A 150 15.66 -7.78 2.65
C PRO A 150 15.68 -8.64 3.90
N LEU A 151 15.98 -8.08 5.07
CA LEU A 151 15.97 -8.83 6.33
C LEU A 151 14.57 -9.33 6.69
N LEU A 152 13.55 -8.49 6.55
CA LEU A 152 12.17 -8.91 6.78
C LEU A 152 11.76 -10.02 5.81
N ALA A 153 12.09 -9.87 4.52
CA ALA A 153 11.81 -10.88 3.52
C ALA A 153 12.49 -12.21 3.86
N TRP A 154 13.78 -12.18 4.22
CA TRP A 154 14.52 -13.37 4.62
C TRP A 154 13.99 -14.02 5.89
N ALA A 155 13.65 -13.25 6.92
CA ALA A 155 13.08 -13.77 8.16
C ALA A 155 11.72 -14.47 7.92
N ILE A 156 10.90 -13.94 7.01
CA ILE A 156 9.64 -14.58 6.60
C ILE A 156 9.93 -15.90 5.87
N VAL A 157 10.86 -15.90 4.91
CA VAL A 157 11.23 -17.10 4.16
C VAL A 157 11.79 -18.19 5.09
N GLU A 158 12.69 -17.84 6.01
CA GLU A 158 13.26 -18.78 6.99
C GLU A 158 12.19 -19.37 7.92
N ARG A 159 11.18 -18.58 8.29
CA ARG A 159 10.12 -19.04 9.19
C ARG A 159 9.05 -19.90 8.51
N LEU A 160 8.87 -19.73 7.20
CA LEU A 160 7.88 -20.45 6.40
C LEU A 160 8.47 -21.64 5.63
N GLY A 161 9.81 -21.71 5.50
CA GLY A 161 10.57 -22.87 5.01
C GLY A 161 11.01 -23.82 6.12
#